data_AF-A0A7S2EGZ4-F1
#
_entry.id   AF-A0A7S2EGZ4-F1
#
_cell.length_a   1.000
_cell.length_b   1.000
_cell.length_c   1.000
_cell.angle_alpha   90.00
_cell.angle_beta   90.00
_cell.angle_gamma   90.00
#
_symmetry.space_group_name_H-M   'P 1'
#
loop_
_entity.id
_entity.type
_entity.pdbx_description
1 polymer ?
#
loop_
_entity_poly.entity_id
_entity_poly.type
_entity_poly.pdbx_seq_one_letter_code
_entity_poly.pdbx_strand_id
1 'polypeptide(L)'
;EIDNAHPLGNHLIDLKKKEFAITNINVGSIPKEDVNRLISDVISMPQCSTKTFSDTVYKKTGGNALFVTQLLRSLWDEGSLVFSLEQNKWIWDADAIEAKEIPDDVGVLLSKKILQLPIESQYTSKHL
;
A
#
# COMPACT_ATOMS: atom_id res chain seq x y z
N GLU A 1 -10.77 -6.79 -7.18
CA GLU A 1 -11.13 -8.21 -6.94
C GLU A 1 -10.50 -9.04 -8.06
N ILE A 2 -9.89 -10.20 -7.78
CA ILE A 2 -9.23 -11.00 -8.83
C ILE A 2 -10.32 -11.86 -9.49
N ASP A 3 -10.82 -11.41 -10.62
CA ASP A 3 -11.78 -12.15 -11.45
C ASP A 3 -11.14 -13.43 -12.05
N ASN A 4 -11.97 -14.41 -12.38
CA ASN A 4 -11.62 -15.69 -13.00
C ASN A 4 -10.94 -15.54 -14.37
N ALA A 5 -10.99 -14.36 -14.99
CA ALA A 5 -10.26 -14.03 -16.22
C ALA A 5 -8.78 -13.66 -15.98
N HIS A 6 -8.35 -13.48 -14.72
CA HIS A 6 -6.98 -13.11 -14.39
C HIS A 6 -6.07 -14.37 -14.42
N PRO A 7 -4.88 -14.33 -15.04
CA PRO A 7 -3.96 -15.49 -15.14
C PRO A 7 -3.67 -16.16 -13.79
N LEU A 8 -3.47 -15.36 -12.74
CA LEU A 8 -3.37 -15.84 -11.35
C LEU A 8 -4.60 -16.62 -10.86
N GLY A 9 -5.82 -16.22 -11.24
CA GLY A 9 -7.05 -16.93 -10.89
C GLY A 9 -7.07 -18.35 -11.47
N ASN A 10 -6.70 -18.50 -12.75
CA ASN A 10 -6.62 -19.81 -13.40
C ASN A 10 -5.57 -20.73 -12.78
N HIS A 11 -4.40 -20.19 -12.41
CA HIS A 11 -3.38 -20.95 -11.70
C HIS A 11 -3.83 -21.39 -10.30
N LEU A 12 -4.56 -20.55 -9.57
CA LEU A 12 -5.11 -20.92 -8.27
C LEU A 12 -6.16 -22.03 -8.39
N ILE A 13 -6.95 -22.04 -9.46
CA ILE A 13 -7.90 -23.11 -9.76
C ILE A 13 -7.17 -24.43 -10.08
N ASP A 14 -6.10 -24.38 -10.87
CA ASP A 14 -5.32 -25.58 -11.19
C ASP A 14 -4.51 -26.13 -10.01
N LEU A 15 -4.05 -25.25 -9.11
CA LEU A 15 -3.44 -25.65 -7.83
C LEU A 15 -4.48 -26.31 -6.91
N LYS A 16 -5.73 -25.80 -6.88
CA LYS A 16 -6.84 -26.43 -6.13
C LYS A 16 -7.20 -27.82 -6.64
N LYS A 17 -7.07 -28.08 -7.95
CA LYS A 17 -7.36 -29.40 -8.57
C LYS A 17 -6.33 -30.48 -8.22
N LYS A 18 -5.14 -30.12 -7.73
CA LYS A 18 -4.05 -31.07 -7.44
C LYS A 18 -4.01 -31.58 -5.99
N GLU A 19 -5.10 -31.49 -5.24
CA GLU A 19 -5.19 -31.92 -3.82
C GLU A 19 -4.09 -31.35 -2.90
N PHE A 20 -3.50 -30.20 -3.25
CA PHE A 20 -2.62 -29.49 -2.33
C PHE A 20 -3.45 -28.79 -1.25
N ALA A 21 -3.00 -28.88 -0.01
CA ALA A 21 -3.58 -28.12 1.09
C ALA A 21 -3.28 -26.62 0.91
N ILE A 22 -4.21 -25.90 0.25
CA ILE A 22 -4.11 -24.46 0.06
C ILE A 22 -4.71 -23.77 1.28
N THR A 23 -3.85 -23.16 2.11
CA THR A 23 -4.29 -22.27 3.18
C THR A 23 -4.46 -20.86 2.64
N ASN A 24 -5.69 -20.36 2.65
CA ASN A 24 -5.97 -18.99 2.24
C ASN A 24 -5.83 -18.06 3.45
N ILE A 25 -4.87 -17.14 3.40
CA ILE A 25 -4.66 -16.13 4.44
C ILE A 25 -5.31 -14.84 3.97
N ASN A 26 -6.43 -14.46 4.57
CA ASN A 26 -7.07 -13.19 4.27
C ASN A 26 -6.32 -12.06 5.01
N VAL A 27 -5.54 -11.28 4.26
CA VAL A 27 -4.90 -10.08 4.78
C VAL A 27 -5.93 -8.95 4.73
N GLY A 28 -6.63 -8.74 5.85
CA GLY A 28 -7.57 -7.63 5.99
C GLY A 28 -6.87 -6.27 6.03
N SER A 29 -7.67 -5.19 6.00
CA SER A 29 -7.17 -3.84 6.25
C SER A 29 -6.57 -3.71 7.65
N ILE A 30 -5.46 -2.98 7.75
CA ILE A 30 -4.87 -2.57 9.01
C ILE A 30 -5.90 -1.68 9.74
N PRO A 31 -6.21 -1.95 11.03
CA PRO A 31 -7.05 -1.07 11.84
C PRO A 31 -6.51 0.36 11.92
N LYS A 32 -7.39 1.33 12.12
CA LYS A 32 -7.02 2.75 12.18
C LYS A 32 -5.96 3.04 13.24
N GLU A 33 -6.10 2.42 14.40
CA GLU A 33 -5.18 2.53 15.53
C GLU A 33 -3.79 1.98 15.18
N ASP A 34 -3.75 0.86 14.45
CA ASP A 34 -2.52 0.23 14.01
C ASP A 34 -1.84 1.02 12.88
N VAL A 35 -2.60 1.71 12.02
CA VAL A 35 -2.03 2.67 11.06
C VAL A 35 -1.37 3.83 11.79
N ASN A 36 -2.00 4.38 12.85
CA ASN A 36 -1.39 5.44 13.66
C ASN A 36 -0.12 4.95 14.37
N ARG A 37 -0.15 3.73 14.93
CA ARG A 37 1.02 3.12 15.56
C ARG A 37 2.15 2.93 14.55
N LEU A 38 1.85 2.38 13.37
CA LEU A 38 2.83 2.19 12.30
C LEU A 38 3.48 3.51 11.88
N ILE A 39 2.67 4.56 11.69
CA ILE A 39 3.19 5.89 11.33
C ILE A 39 4.05 6.45 12.46
N SER A 40 3.55 6.45 13.69
CA SER A 40 4.25 6.88 14.89
C SER A 40 5.62 6.23 15.05
N ASP A 41 5.71 4.91 14.81
CA ASP A 41 6.96 4.15 14.84
C ASP A 41 7.91 4.56 13.71
N VAL A 42 7.41 4.72 12.48
CA VAL A 42 8.21 5.11 11.30
C VAL A 42 8.82 6.50 11.44
N ILE A 43 8.04 7.48 11.91
CA ILE A 43 8.51 8.87 12.05
C ILE A 43 9.03 9.18 13.46
N SER A 44 9.07 8.19 14.36
CA SER A 44 9.56 8.33 15.74
C SER A 44 8.93 9.51 16.50
N MET A 45 7.62 9.71 16.32
CA MET A 45 6.84 10.76 16.99
C MET A 45 5.72 10.14 17.84
N PRO A 46 5.29 10.77 18.94
CA PRO A 46 4.21 10.24 19.77
C PRO A 46 2.90 10.05 18.99
N GLN A 47 2.18 8.97 19.28
CA GLN A 47 0.90 8.64 18.63
C GLN A 47 -0.15 9.76 18.71
N CYS A 48 -0.11 10.58 19.77
CA CYS A 48 -1.00 11.74 19.91
C CYS A 48 -0.72 12.82 18.86
N SER A 49 0.55 13.00 18.49
CA SER A 49 1.00 13.99 17.51
C SER A 49 0.79 13.52 16.07
N THR A 50 0.84 12.20 15.83
CA THR A 50 0.66 11.62 14.49
C THR A 50 -0.79 11.35 14.13
N LYS A 51 -1.72 11.49 15.08
CA LYS A 51 -3.13 11.10 14.91
C LYS A 51 -3.81 11.78 13.73
N THR A 52 -3.65 13.09 13.57
CA THR A 52 -4.25 13.81 12.44
C THR A 52 -3.68 13.33 11.11
N PHE A 53 -2.37 13.07 11.05
CA PHE A 53 -1.73 12.53 9.86
C PHE A 53 -2.21 11.11 9.53
N SER A 54 -2.25 10.24 10.53
CA SER A 54 -2.70 8.86 10.38
C SER A 54 -4.17 8.77 9.98
N ASP A 55 -5.00 9.68 10.45
CA ASP A 55 -6.43 9.73 10.10
C ASP A 55 -6.62 10.04 8.62
N THR A 56 -5.87 10.99 8.08
CA THR A 56 -5.89 11.31 6.64
C THR A 56 -5.34 10.15 5.81
N VAL A 57 -4.23 9.54 6.23
CA VAL A 57 -3.66 8.37 5.58
C VAL A 57 -4.66 7.21 5.57
N TYR A 58 -5.31 6.93 6.70
CA TYR A 58 -6.31 5.87 6.81
C TYR A 58 -7.52 6.13 5.92
N LYS A 59 -8.04 7.37 5.90
CA LYS A 59 -9.16 7.78 5.06
C LYS A 59 -8.88 7.53 3.58
N LYS A 60 -7.65 7.78 3.12
CA LYS A 60 -7.26 7.59 1.71
C LYS A 60 -6.96 6.16 1.33
N THR A 61 -6.52 5.35 2.28
CA THR A 61 -6.00 4.02 2.00
C THR A 61 -6.96 2.91 2.41
N GLY A 62 -8.00 3.23 3.19
CA GLY A 62 -8.89 2.25 3.79
C GLY A 62 -8.17 1.25 4.70
N GLY A 63 -7.00 1.62 5.23
CA GLY A 63 -6.13 0.73 6.00
C GLY A 63 -5.41 -0.33 5.15
N ASN A 64 -5.46 -0.26 3.83
CA ASN A 64 -4.74 -1.20 2.98
C ASN A 64 -3.23 -0.98 3.11
N ALA A 65 -2.51 -1.97 3.66
CA ALA A 65 -1.07 -1.89 3.92
C ALA A 65 -0.25 -1.44 2.69
N LEU A 66 -0.60 -1.94 1.51
CA LEU A 66 0.08 -1.59 0.27
C LEU A 66 -0.12 -0.11 -0.08
N PHE A 67 -1.33 0.42 0.11
CA PHE A 67 -1.63 1.81 -0.16
C PHE A 67 -1.05 2.75 0.91
N VAL A 68 -1.04 2.34 2.18
CA VAL A 68 -0.35 3.06 3.26
C VAL A 68 1.12 3.23 2.92
N THR A 69 1.83 2.16 2.60
CA THR A 69 3.27 2.24 2.27
C THR A 69 3.53 3.10 1.03
N GLN A 70 2.67 3.01 0.01
CA GLN A 70 2.84 3.80 -1.20
C GLN A 70 2.56 5.29 -1.01
N LEU A 71 1.49 5.63 -0.29
CA LEU A 71 1.19 7.01 0.02
C LEU A 71 2.35 7.63 0.82
N LEU A 72 2.81 6.97 1.88
CA LEU A 72 3.93 7.46 2.70
C LEU A 72 5.20 7.66 1.86
N ARG A 73 5.54 6.71 0.99
CA ARG A 73 6.69 6.83 0.10
C ARG A 73 6.55 7.99 -0.87
N SER A 74 5.38 8.17 -1.45
CA SER A 74 5.15 9.26 -2.39
C SER A 74 5.21 10.63 -1.73
N LEU A 75 4.71 10.76 -0.50
CA LEU A 75 4.82 11.99 0.28
C LEU A 75 6.28 12.32 0.62
N TRP A 76 7.08 11.30 0.91
CA TRP A 76 8.52 11.45 1.13
C TRP A 76 9.25 11.90 -0.15
N ASP A 77 9.02 11.20 -1.27
CA ASP A 77 9.68 11.47 -2.55
C ASP A 77 9.35 12.89 -3.08
N GLU A 78 8.15 13.40 -2.79
CA GLU A 78 7.68 14.73 -3.19
C GLU A 78 8.04 15.85 -2.20
N GLY A 79 8.63 15.51 -1.04
CA GLY A 79 8.95 16.49 0.01
C GLY A 79 7.75 17.01 0.80
N SER A 80 6.59 16.36 0.67
CA SER A 80 5.39 16.65 1.47
C SER A 80 5.43 16.02 2.86
N LEU A 81 6.38 15.12 3.10
CA LEU A 81 6.72 14.56 4.41
C LEU A 81 8.24 14.72 4.59
N VAL A 82 8.66 15.63 5.48
CA VAL A 82 10.09 15.94 5.67
C VAL A 82 10.44 16.07 7.14
N PHE A 83 11.70 15.76 7.45
CA PHE A 83 12.25 16.01 8.77
C PHE A 83 12.77 17.45 8.86
N SER A 84 12.15 18.28 9.71
CA SER A 84 12.59 19.64 9.96
C SER A 84 13.69 19.64 11.03
N LEU A 85 14.91 20.02 10.64
CA LEU A 85 16.03 20.19 11.57
C LEU A 85 15.78 21.34 12.57
N GLU A 86 15.13 22.42 12.12
CA GLU A 86 14.82 23.59 12.96
C GLU A 86 13.87 23.23 14.10
N GLN A 87 12.88 22.37 13.82
CA GLN A 87 11.87 21.97 14.80
C GLN A 87 12.17 20.60 15.44
N ASN A 88 13.26 19.95 15.02
CA ASN A 88 13.67 18.59 15.39
C ASN A 88 12.51 17.58 15.36
N LYS A 89 11.67 17.67 14.33
CA LYS A 89 10.46 16.84 14.18
C LYS A 89 10.08 16.65 12.72
N TRP A 90 9.27 15.64 12.47
CA TRP A 90 8.62 15.49 11.17
C TRP A 90 7.52 16.52 11.00
N ILE A 91 7.47 17.07 9.79
CA ILE A 91 6.43 17.96 9.32
C ILE A 91 5.84 17.36 8.05
N TRP A 92 4.55 17.57 7.87
CA TRP A 92 3.84 17.11 6.69
C TRP A 92 2.88 18.20 6.21
N ASP A 93 2.65 18.21 4.91
CA ASP A 93 1.68 19.09 4.27
C ASP A 93 0.32 18.37 4.19
N ALA A 94 -0.63 18.80 5.01
CA ALA A 94 -1.98 18.23 5.04
C ALA A 94 -2.73 18.43 3.72
N ASP A 95 -2.50 19.54 3.02
CA ASP A 95 -3.17 19.84 1.75
C ASP A 95 -2.58 18.98 0.63
N ALA A 96 -1.27 18.78 0.62
CA ALA A 96 -0.62 17.86 -0.33
C ALA A 96 -1.11 16.41 -0.14
N ILE A 97 -1.34 15.98 1.10
CA ILE A 97 -1.92 14.67 1.38
C ILE A 97 -3.36 14.61 0.88
N GLU A 98 -4.19 15.63 1.11
CA GLU A 98 -5.58 15.63 0.64
C GLU A 98 -5.71 15.74 -0.89
N ALA A 99 -4.72 16.34 -1.57
CA ALA A 99 -4.66 16.42 -3.02
C ALA A 99 -4.21 15.11 -3.71
N LYS A 100 -3.55 14.19 -2.99
CA LYS A 100 -3.10 12.88 -3.53
C LYS A 100 -4.26 12.00 -4.00
N GLU A 101 -4.31 11.70 -5.29
CA GLU A 101 -5.18 10.61 -5.77
C GLU A 101 -4.53 9.26 -5.47
N ILE A 102 -5.24 8.40 -4.73
CA ILE A 102 -4.88 7.00 -4.55
C ILE A 102 -5.83 6.19 -5.43
N PRO A 103 -5.32 5.31 -6.31
CA PRO A 103 -6.20 4.44 -7.09
C PRO A 103 -7.02 3.54 -6.16
N ASP A 104 -8.34 3.56 -6.31
CA ASP A 104 -9.25 2.72 -5.51
C ASP A 104 -9.04 1.20 -5.74
N ASP A 105 -8.47 0.82 -6.89
CA ASP A 105 -8.25 -0.58 -7.26
C ASP A 105 -6.78 -1.01 -7.13
N VAL A 106 -6.55 -1.98 -6.25
CA VAL A 106 -5.28 -2.68 -6.06
C VAL A 106 -4.78 -3.31 -7.35
N GLY A 107 -5.68 -3.76 -8.24
CA GLY A 107 -5.36 -4.36 -9.54
C GLY A 107 -4.65 -3.38 -10.47
N VAL A 108 -5.09 -2.12 -10.52
CA VAL A 108 -4.43 -1.05 -11.28
C VAL A 108 -3.02 -0.81 -10.74
N LEU A 109 -2.86 -0.89 -9.42
CA LEU A 109 -1.59 -0.64 -8.77
C LEU A 109 -0.56 -1.76 -8.95
N LEU A 110 -1.00 -3.01 -8.84
CA LEU A 110 -0.17 -4.18 -9.12
C LEU A 110 0.21 -4.24 -10.60
N SER A 111 -0.72 -3.90 -11.50
CA SER A 111 -0.45 -3.82 -12.94
C SER A 111 0.67 -2.82 -13.24
N LYS A 112 0.63 -1.62 -12.65
CA LYS A 112 1.70 -0.62 -12.81
C LYS A 112 3.06 -1.12 -12.31
N LYS A 113 3.10 -1.81 -11.16
CA LYS A 113 4.35 -2.36 -10.60
C LYS A 113 4.91 -3.51 -11.42
N ILE A 114 4.05 -4.41 -11.92
CA ILE A 114 4.49 -5.54 -12.77
C ILE A 114 5.08 -5.01 -14.08
N LEU A 115 4.48 -3.98 -14.68
CA LEU A 115 4.98 -3.34 -15.90
C LEU A 115 6.32 -2.58 -15.71
N GLN A 116 6.72 -2.30 -14.47
CA GLN A 116 8.01 -1.69 -14.13
C GLN A 116 9.13 -2.69 -13.84
N LEU A 117 8.84 -4.00 -13.81
CA LEU A 117 9.88 -5.02 -13.66
C LEU A 117 10.72 -5.15 -14.95
N PRO A 118 11.98 -5.60 -14.88
CA PRO A 118 12.75 -5.93 -16.07
C PRO A 118 12.00 -6.90 -16.97
N ILE A 119 12.13 -6.71 -18.28
CA ILE A 119 11.42 -7.47 -19.33
C ILE A 119 11.49 -9.00 -19.12
N GLU A 120 12.62 -9.53 -18.62
CA GLU A 120 12.79 -10.96 -18.32
C GLU A 120 11.83 -11.48 -17.23
N SER A 121 11.40 -10.64 -16.28
CA SER A 121 10.41 -10.97 -15.25
C SER A 121 8.97 -10.74 -15.69
N GLN A 122 8.74 -10.01 -16.79
CA GLN A 122 7.39 -9.77 -17.36
C GLN A 122 6.93 -10.91 -18.28
N TYR A 123 7.86 -11.66 -18.89
CA TYR A 123 7.53 -12.69 -19.87
C TYR A 123 6.83 -13.94 -19.29
N THR A 124 6.98 -14.23 -18.00
CA THR A 124 6.23 -15.32 -17.35
C THR A 124 4.74 -15.03 -17.22
N SER A 125 4.30 -13.78 -17.40
CA SER A 125 2.88 -13.38 -17.36
C SER A 125 2.23 -13.25 -18.74
N LYS A 126 2.97 -13.42 -19.85
CA LYS A 126 2.46 -13.23 -21.22
C LYS A 126 2.24 -14.53 -22.01
N HIS A 127 2.62 -15.67 -21.43
CA HIS A 127 2.48 -17.00 -22.04
C HIS A 127 1.64 -17.98 -21.21
N LEU A 128 0.76 -17.46 -20.35
CA LEU A 128 -0.23 -18.22 -19.58
C LEU A 128 -1.61 -17.59 -19.70
#